data_AF-A0A7C4M4J5-F1
#
_entry.id   AF-A0A7C4M4J5-F1
#
_cell.length_a   1.000
_cell.length_b   1.000
_cell.length_c   1.000
_cell.angle_alpha   90.00
_cell.angle_beta   90.00
_cell.angle_gamma   90.00
#
_symmetry.space_group_name_H-M   'P 1'
#
loop_
_entity.id
_entity.type
_entity.pdbx_description
1 polymer ?
#
loop_
_entity_poly.entity_id
_entity_poly.type
_entity_poly.pdbx_seq_one_letter_code
_entity_poly.pdbx_strand_id
1 'polypeptide(L)' 'MERTRKRGESLLLIFTERLIGFILMILSIILLHGAYSVWTSLGETVSSLFIAIGIVLLILGLIMLLSRIE' A
#
# COMPACT_ATOMS: atom_id res chain seq x y z
N MET A 1 24.68 -6.12 -26.84
CA MET A 1 24.33 -6.75 -25.55
C MET A 1 23.75 -5.78 -24.51
N GLU A 2 23.70 -4.46 -24.76
CA GLU A 2 23.15 -3.49 -23.79
C GLU A 2 21.60 -3.43 -23.69
N ARG A 3 20.87 -3.84 -24.74
CA ARG A 3 19.40 -3.75 -24.76
C ARG A 3 18.70 -4.74 -23.83
N THR A 4 19.34 -5.87 -23.49
CA THR A 4 18.78 -6.88 -22.58
C THR A 4 18.86 -6.45 -21.12
N ARG A 5 19.88 -5.68 -20.73
CA ARG A 5 20.08 -5.18 -19.36
C ARG A 5 18.99 -4.18 -18.94
N LYS A 6 18.65 -3.21 -19.81
CA LYS A 6 17.55 -2.24 -19.57
C LYS A 6 16.18 -2.92 -19.41
N ARG A 7 15.96 -4.06 -20.06
CA ARG A 7 14.69 -4.81 -19.99
C ARG A 7 14.54 -5.54 -18.64
N GLY A 8 15.64 -6.08 -18.11
CA GLY A 8 15.67 -6.74 -16.80
C GLY A 8 15.50 -5.76 -15.63
N GLU A 9 16.13 -4.59 -15.70
CA GLU A 9 15.96 -3.51 -14.70
C GLU A 9 14.51 -3.01 -14.68
N SER A 10 13.86 -2.91 -15.85
CA SER A 10 12.46 -2.54 -15.94
C SER A 10 11.51 -3.59 -15.34
N LEU A 11 11.80 -4.89 -15.51
CA LEU A 11 11.02 -5.96 -14.89
C LEU A 11 11.17 -6.01 -13.35
N LEU A 12 12.38 -5.80 -12.84
CA LEU A 12 12.63 -5.71 -11.40
C LEU A 12 11.93 -4.51 -10.77
N LEU A 13 11.91 -3.36 -11.45
CA LEU A 13 11.17 -2.18 -11.01
C LEU A 13 9.66 -2.45 -10.93
N ILE A 14 9.07 -3.10 -11.94
CA ILE A 14 7.64 -3.47 -11.95
C ILE A 14 7.31 -4.43 -10.80
N PHE A 15 8.17 -5.44 -10.59
CA PHE A 15 7.97 -6.40 -9.52
C PHE A 15 8.06 -5.73 -8.15
N THR A 16 9.02 -4.83 -7.97
CA THR A 16 9.22 -4.06 -6.73
C THR A 16 8.04 -3.11 -6.49
N GLU A 17 7.54 -2.45 -7.51
CA GLU A 17 6.37 -1.56 -7.44
C GLU A 17 5.11 -2.32 -7.00
N ARG A 18 4.86 -3.50 -7.57
CA ARG A 18 3.74 -4.37 -7.14
C ARG A 18 3.91 -4.89 -5.72
N LEU A 19 5.13 -5.25 -5.34
CA LEU A 19 5.44 -5.72 -3.98
C LEU A 19 5.24 -4.62 -2.95
N ILE A 20 5.65 -3.38 -3.26
CA ILE A 20 5.39 -2.20 -2.42
C ILE A 20 3.89 -1.94 -2.30
N GLY A 21 3.15 -1.96 -3.42
CA GLY A 21 1.69 -1.80 -3.39
C GLY A 21 0.98 -2.83 -2.50
N PHE A 22 1.43 -4.09 -2.55
CA PHE A 22 0.92 -5.15 -1.70
C PHE A 22 1.23 -4.94 -0.21
N ILE A 23 2.46 -4.51 0.11
CA ILE A 23 2.87 -4.17 1.49
C ILE A 23 2.04 -3.00 2.04
N LEU A 24 1.80 -1.97 1.24
CA LEU A 24 0.96 -0.83 1.62
C LEU A 24 -0.49 -1.27 1.92
N MET A 25 -1.00 -2.22 1.14
CA MET A 25 -2.33 -2.82 1.37
C MET A 25 -2.38 -3.58 2.70
N ILE A 26 -1.36 -4.39 3.02
CA ILE A 26 -1.28 -5.12 4.30
C ILE A 26 -1.20 -4.14 5.46
N LEU A 27 -0.33 -3.11 5.35
CA LEU A 27 -0.21 -2.06 6.36
C LEU A 27 -1.53 -1.35 6.61
N SER A 28 -2.28 -1.03 5.55
CA SER A 28 -3.61 -0.43 5.64
C SER A 28 -4.57 -1.30 6.46
N ILE A 29 -4.63 -2.61 6.17
CA ILE A 29 -5.51 -3.55 6.88
C ILE A 29 -5.15 -3.63 8.36
N ILE A 30 -3.85 -3.72 8.68
CA ILE A 30 -3.38 -3.75 10.07
C ILE A 30 -3.74 -2.45 10.79
N LEU A 31 -3.56 -1.30 10.14
CA LEU A 31 -3.91 0.01 10.70
C LEU A 31 -5.42 0.11 10.98
N LEU A 32 -6.26 -0.32 10.03
CA LEU A 32 -7.72 -0.30 10.17
C LEU A 32 -8.18 -1.23 11.28
N HIS A 33 -7.64 -2.44 11.34
CA HIS A 33 -7.96 -3.41 12.38
C HIS A 33 -7.53 -2.92 13.76
N GLY A 34 -6.32 -2.35 13.87
CA GLY A 34 -5.83 -1.71 15.08
C GLY A 34 -6.75 -0.58 15.51
N ALA A 35 -7.02 0.38 14.62
CA ALA A 35 -7.89 1.53 14.92
C ALA A 35 -9.30 1.10 15.38
N TYR A 36 -9.85 0.03 14.81
CA TYR A 36 -11.12 -0.54 15.27
C TYR A 36 -11.00 -1.20 16.64
N SER A 37 -9.95 -2.00 16.87
CA SER A 37 -9.74 -2.73 18.12
C SER A 37 -9.48 -1.82 19.32
N VAL A 38 -8.81 -0.68 19.11
CA VAL A 38 -8.50 0.29 20.18
C VAL A 38 -9.37 1.54 20.10
N TRP A 39 -10.45 1.52 19.32
CA TRP A 39 -11.35 2.68 19.17
C TRP A 39 -11.78 3.26 20.52
N THR A 40 -12.12 2.39 21.46
CA THR A 40 -12.57 2.75 22.81
C THR A 40 -11.44 3.20 23.74
N SER A 41 -10.19 2.85 23.43
CA SER A 41 -9.01 3.11 24.26
C SER A 41 -8.15 4.30 23.77
N LEU A 42 -8.06 4.52 22.47
CA LEU A 42 -7.26 5.60 21.87
C LEU A 42 -8.06 6.89 21.68
N GLY A 43 -9.39 6.83 21.85
CA GLY A 43 -10.30 7.94 21.63
C GLY A 43 -10.68 8.08 20.15
N GLU A 44 -11.88 8.64 19.91
CA GLU A 44 -12.48 8.75 18.58
C GLU A 44 -11.62 9.55 17.59
N THR A 45 -11.00 10.64 18.06
CA THR A 45 -10.16 11.52 17.22
C THR A 45 -8.92 10.83 16.70
N VAL A 46 -8.28 9.99 17.51
CA VAL A 46 -7.06 9.28 17.10
C VAL A 46 -7.42 8.11 16.19
N SER A 47 -8.50 7.40 16.50
CA SER A 47 -8.97 6.25 15.73
C SER A 47 -9.45 6.65 14.33
N SER A 48 -10.14 7.79 14.21
CA SER A 48 -10.55 8.35 12.92
C SER A 48 -9.36 8.78 12.05
N LEU A 49 -8.29 9.34 12.62
CA LEU A 49 -7.06 9.65 11.89
C LEU A 49 -6.39 8.39 11.35
N PHE A 50 -6.27 7.33 12.16
CA PHE A 50 -5.70 6.06 11.71
C PHE A 50 -6.52 5.40 10.60
N ILE A 51 -7.85 5.50 10.66
CA ILE A 51 -8.73 5.01 9.60
C ILE A 51 -8.53 5.82 8.31
N ALA A 52 -8.47 7.14 8.41
CA ALA A 52 -8.22 7.99 7.25
C ALA A 52 -6.87 7.67 6.58
N ILE A 53 -5.81 7.51 7.37
CA ILE A 53 -4.48 7.12 6.88
C ILE A 53 -4.53 5.71 6.26
N GLY A 54 -5.22 4.76 6.89
CA GLY A 54 -5.43 3.42 6.36
C GLY A 54 -6.12 3.44 4.99
N ILE A 55 -7.18 4.24 4.82
CA ILE A 55 -7.89 4.36 3.54
C ILE A 55 -6.98 4.94 2.46
N VAL A 56 -6.19 5.98 2.77
CA VAL A 56 -5.24 6.57 1.82
C VAL A 56 -4.18 5.55 1.38
N LEU A 57 -3.63 4.79 2.33
CA LEU A 57 -2.68 3.70 2.04
C LEU A 57 -3.29 2.61 1.16
N LEU A 58 -4.56 2.25 1.40
CA LEU A 58 -5.28 1.26 0.60
C LEU A 58 -5.43 1.72 -0.86
N ILE A 59 -5.85 2.98 -1.04
CA ILE A 59 -6.02 3.58 -2.37
C ILE A 59 -4.68 3.66 -3.10
N LEU A 60 -3.60 4.08 -2.43
CA LEU A 60 -2.26 4.10 -3.00
C LEU A 60 -1.78 2.71 -3.40
N GLY A 61 -1.98 1.70 -2.54
CA GLY A 61 -1.65 0.31 -2.85
C GLY A 61 -2.42 -0.22 -4.07
N LEU A 62 -3.72 0.09 -4.16
CA LEU A 62 -4.56 -0.24 -5.31
C LEU A 62 -4.10 0.45 -6.58
N ILE A 63 -3.78 1.75 -6.54
CA ILE A 63 -3.28 2.49 -7.70
C ILE A 63 -1.98 1.87 -8.21
N MET A 64 -1.03 1.54 -7.32
CA MET A 64 0.23 0.89 -7.71
C MET A 64 0.02 -0.53 -8.28
N LEU A 65 -1.03 -1.24 -7.84
CA LEU A 65 -1.41 -2.54 -8.41
C LEU A 65 -2.08 -2.40 -9.78
N LEU A 66 -2.90 -1.37 -9.98
CA LEU A 66 -3.69 -1.13 -11.19
C LEU A 66 -2.93 -0.33 -12.27
N SER A 67 -1.87 0.42 -11.91
CA SER A 67 -1.13 1.35 -12.79
C SER A 67 -0.50 0.72 -14.04
N ARG A 68 -0.51 -0.62 -14.16
CA ARG A 68 -0.04 -1.36 -15.34
C ARG A 68 -0.96 -2.53 -15.72
N ILE A 69 -2.27 -2.29 -15.73
CA ILE A 69 -3.22 -3.21 -16.39
C ILE A 69 -3.36 -2.92 -17.90
N GLU A 70 -2.78 -1.83 -18.41
CA GLU A 70 -2.66 -1.53 -19.84
C GLU A 70 -1.32 -1.97 -20.45
#